data_AF-A0A7M7SWW3-F1
#
_entry.id   AF-A0A7M7SWW3-F1
#
_cell.length_a   1.000
_cell.length_b   1.000
_cell.length_c   1.000
_cell.angle_alpha   90.00
_cell.angle_beta   90.00
_cell.angle_gamma   90.00
#
_symmetry.space_group_name_H-M   'P 1'
#
loop_
_entity.id
_entity.type
_entity.pdbx_description
1 polymer ?
#
loop_
_entity_poly.entity_id
_entity_poly.type
_entity_poly.pdbx_seq_one_letter_code
_entity_poly.pdbx_strand_id
1 'polypeptide(L)'
;MDKTCKIWDTAMGKCVGNLRGHDDEILDVVFDFTGQFITLASADSSARVYNAVTHHCICKLDGHAGEILKISFNPQGTKLLTASADKTAKVWDPKSGTCLQTLEGHTDEIFSCAFNYEGDTVITGSKDNTCRIWR
;
A
#
# COMPACT_ATOMS: atom_id res chain seq x y z
N MET A 1 6.33 -14.40 -12.58
CA MET A 1 7.17 -13.57 -11.68
C MET A 1 7.08 -14.12 -10.25
N ASP A 2 8.02 -13.77 -9.35
CA ASP A 2 7.95 -14.21 -7.96
C ASP A 2 7.00 -13.32 -7.14
N LYS A 3 5.87 -13.90 -6.72
CA LYS A 3 4.76 -13.21 -6.03
C LYS A 3 5.07 -12.95 -4.55
N THR A 4 6.33 -12.64 -4.24
CA THR A 4 6.88 -12.67 -2.88
C THR A 4 7.75 -11.46 -2.59
N CYS A 5 7.65 -10.92 -1.39
CA CYS A 5 8.59 -9.91 -0.91
C CYS A 5 9.62 -10.59 -0.01
N LYS A 6 10.91 -10.24 -0.17
CA LYS A 6 12.00 -10.76 0.66
C LYS A 6 12.48 -9.69 1.62
N ILE A 7 12.74 -10.08 2.86
CA ILE A 7 13.34 -9.22 3.88
C ILE A 7 14.82 -9.56 3.97
N TRP A 8 15.66 -8.52 3.95
CA TRP A 8 17.11 -8.65 3.92
C TRP A 8 17.72 -7.96 5.13
N ASP A 9 18.66 -8.64 5.78
CA ASP A 9 19.53 -8.04 6.77
C ASP A 9 20.56 -7.17 6.06
N THR A 10 20.58 -5.88 6.39
CA THR A 10 21.44 -4.88 5.73
C THR A 10 22.90 -4.97 6.15
N ALA A 11 23.19 -5.51 7.33
CA ALA A 11 24.56 -5.67 7.84
C ALA A 11 25.24 -6.90 7.22
N MET A 12 24.50 -7.99 7.04
CA MET A 12 25.01 -9.27 6.55
C MET A 12 24.74 -9.51 5.05
N GLY A 13 23.82 -8.77 4.45
CA GLY A 13 23.40 -8.98 3.06
C GLY A 13 22.67 -10.31 2.84
N LYS A 14 22.03 -10.86 3.87
CA LYS A 14 21.34 -12.16 3.83
C LYS A 14 19.83 -11.99 3.86
N CYS A 15 19.13 -12.82 3.08
CA CYS A 15 17.68 -12.92 3.15
C CYS A 15 17.28 -13.57 4.49
N VAL A 16 16.52 -12.84 5.31
CA VAL A 16 16.06 -13.28 6.65
C VAL A 16 14.57 -13.59 6.70
N GLY A 17 13.81 -13.17 5.70
CA GLY A 17 12.37 -13.39 5.65
C GLY A 17 11.82 -13.46 4.23
N ASN A 18 10.68 -14.13 4.07
CA ASN A 18 9.93 -14.18 2.82
C ASN A 18 8.44 -14.03 3.13
N LEU A 19 7.87 -12.92 2.66
CA LEU A 19 6.45 -12.60 2.78
C LEU A 19 5.73 -13.15 1.56
N ARG A 20 4.80 -14.08 1.81
CA ARG A 20 4.00 -14.78 0.80
C ARG A 20 2.53 -14.55 1.06
N GLY A 21 1.72 -14.78 0.03
CA GLY A 21 0.26 -14.81 0.14
C GLY A 21 -0.43 -14.06 -0.99
N HIS A 22 0.27 -13.18 -1.71
CA HIS A 22 -0.26 -12.55 -2.91
C HIS A 22 -0.38 -13.55 -4.06
N ASP A 23 -1.45 -13.38 -4.83
CA ASP A 23 -1.80 -14.25 -5.96
C ASP A 23 -1.27 -13.69 -7.29
N ASP A 24 -0.64 -12.51 -7.26
CA ASP A 24 0.02 -11.89 -8.40
C ASP A 24 1.25 -11.05 -7.99
N GLU A 25 1.82 -10.32 -8.95
CA GLU A 25 3.00 -9.47 -8.80
C GLU A 25 2.84 -8.42 -7.68
N ILE A 26 3.87 -8.29 -6.85
CA ILE A 26 3.95 -7.22 -5.85
C ILE A 26 4.52 -5.99 -6.54
N LEU A 27 3.74 -4.90 -6.57
CA LEU A 27 4.05 -3.69 -7.31
C LEU A 27 4.69 -2.62 -6.43
N ASP A 28 4.40 -2.62 -5.13
CA ASP A 28 4.98 -1.68 -4.18
C ASP A 28 5.07 -2.26 -2.77
N VAL A 29 5.99 -1.73 -1.97
CA VAL A 29 6.24 -2.13 -0.58
C VAL A 29 6.57 -0.92 0.27
N VAL A 30 6.01 -0.86 1.48
CA VAL A 30 6.25 0.24 2.41
C VAL A 30 6.32 -0.26 3.85
N PHE A 31 7.24 0.31 4.64
CA PHE A 31 7.23 0.17 6.09
C PHE A 31 6.32 1.23 6.71
N ASP A 32 5.68 0.92 7.83
CA ASP A 32 5.14 1.96 8.68
C ASP A 32 6.28 2.79 9.31
N PHE A 33 5.95 3.94 9.90
CA PHE A 33 6.96 4.82 10.50
C PHE A 33 7.75 4.14 11.63
N THR A 34 7.17 3.16 12.33
CA THR A 34 7.86 2.43 13.40
C THR A 34 8.73 1.28 12.90
N GLY A 35 8.58 0.88 11.64
CA GLY A 35 9.23 -0.30 11.05
C GLY A 35 8.68 -1.63 11.56
N GLN A 36 7.59 -1.63 12.32
CA GLN A 36 6.97 -2.85 12.86
C GLN A 36 6.08 -3.56 11.84
N PHE A 37 5.57 -2.83 10.85
CA PHE A 37 4.66 -3.34 9.84
C PHE A 37 5.19 -3.09 8.44
N ILE A 38 4.99 -4.07 7.56
CA ILE A 38 5.28 -3.99 6.13
C ILE A 38 3.97 -4.15 5.40
N THR A 39 3.65 -3.22 4.52
CA THR A 39 2.50 -3.35 3.61
C THR A 39 3.00 -3.62 2.21
N LEU A 40 2.39 -4.60 1.55
CA LEU A 40 2.65 -4.96 0.16
C LEU A 40 1.40 -4.65 -0.67
N ALA A 41 1.60 -4.02 -1.83
CA ALA A 41 0.56 -3.78 -2.82
C ALA A 41 0.78 -4.71 -4.02
N SER A 42 -0.29 -5.25 -4.58
CA SER A 42 -0.21 -6.29 -5.59
C SER A 42 -1.14 -6.04 -6.77
N ALA A 43 -0.77 -6.62 -7.91
CA ALA A 43 -1.62 -6.73 -9.09
C ALA A 43 -2.88 -7.58 -8.85
N ASP A 44 -2.90 -8.41 -7.78
CA ASP A 44 -4.09 -9.17 -7.36
C ASP A 44 -5.23 -8.33 -6.77
N SER A 45 -5.15 -7.00 -6.90
CA SER A 45 -6.13 -6.02 -6.38
C SER A 45 -6.25 -5.98 -4.85
N SER A 46 -5.30 -6.57 -4.14
CA SER A 46 -5.21 -6.52 -2.68
C SER A 46 -3.91 -5.91 -2.20
N ALA A 47 -3.96 -5.31 -1.02
CA ALA A 47 -2.77 -5.01 -0.24
C ALA A 47 -2.77 -5.86 1.04
N ARG A 48 -1.61 -6.23 1.54
CA ARG A 48 -1.50 -7.04 2.77
C ARG A 48 -0.51 -6.41 3.73
N VAL A 49 -0.90 -6.37 5.00
CA VAL A 49 -0.09 -5.85 6.10
C VAL A 49 0.51 -7.03 6.84
N TYR A 50 1.83 -7.03 7.01
CA TYR A 50 2.61 -8.06 7.67
C TYR A 50 3.32 -7.48 8.88
N ASN A 51 3.52 -8.31 9.90
CA ASN A 51 4.45 -7.99 10.96
C ASN A 51 5.89 -8.15 10.45
N ALA A 52 6.73 -7.12 10.62
CA ALA A 52 8.10 -7.11 10.11
C ALA A 52 9.02 -8.14 10.79
N VAL A 53 8.70 -8.56 12.03
CA VAL A 53 9.51 -9.48 12.82
C VAL A 53 9.02 -10.92 12.65
N THR A 54 7.72 -11.15 12.78
CA THR A 54 7.16 -12.52 12.70
C THR A 54 6.86 -12.96 11.28
N HIS A 55 6.87 -12.04 10.31
CA HIS A 55 6.53 -12.27 8.90
C HIS A 55 5.09 -12.77 8.67
N HIS A 56 4.24 -12.72 9.68
CA HIS A 56 2.84 -13.13 9.57
C HIS A 56 2.00 -12.02 8.96
N CYS A 57 1.09 -12.40 8.06
CA CYS A 57 0.05 -11.52 7.54
C CYS A 57 -0.93 -11.22 8.66
N ILE A 58 -1.10 -9.93 8.97
CA ILE A 58 -2.02 -9.43 10.01
C ILE A 58 -3.36 -9.12 9.38
N CYS A 59 -3.34 -8.51 8.19
CA CYS A 59 -4.53 -7.97 7.57
C CYS A 59 -4.42 -7.99 6.04
N LYS A 60 -5.57 -8.16 5.38
CA LYS A 60 -5.73 -8.04 3.93
C LYS A 60 -6.69 -6.88 3.65
N LEU A 61 -6.26 -5.95 2.81
CA LEU A 61 -7.02 -4.80 2.33
C LEU A 61 -7.64 -5.19 0.99
N ASP A 62 -8.90 -5.62 1.03
CA ASP A 62 -9.68 -6.00 -0.13
C ASP A 62 -10.72 -4.93 -0.45
N GLY A 63 -10.88 -4.59 -1.74
CA GLY A 63 -11.90 -3.65 -2.17
C GLY A 63 -11.54 -2.81 -3.41
N HIS A 64 -10.31 -2.89 -3.90
CA HIS A 64 -9.98 -2.41 -5.24
C HIS A 64 -10.46 -3.39 -6.31
N ALA A 65 -10.85 -2.87 -7.46
CA ALA A 65 -11.28 -3.67 -8.62
C ALA A 65 -10.16 -3.82 -9.68
N GLY A 66 -8.98 -3.30 -9.38
CA GLY A 66 -7.80 -3.35 -10.24
C GLY A 66 -6.52 -3.36 -9.42
N GLU A 67 -5.40 -3.50 -10.12
CA GLU A 67 -4.06 -3.56 -9.53
C GLU A 67 -3.81 -2.39 -8.58
N ILE A 68 -3.14 -2.65 -7.45
CA ILE A 68 -2.71 -1.58 -6.55
C ILE A 68 -1.28 -1.21 -6.93
N LEU A 69 -1.14 -0.03 -7.55
CA LEU A 69 0.11 0.45 -8.13
C LEU A 69 1.01 1.15 -7.10
N LYS A 70 0.42 1.78 -6.09
CA LYS A 70 1.15 2.50 -5.05
C LYS A 70 0.49 2.41 -3.68
N ILE A 71 1.32 2.42 -2.64
CA ILE A 71 0.89 2.47 -1.24
C ILE A 71 1.71 3.49 -0.44
N SER A 72 1.07 4.09 0.56
CA SER A 72 1.72 5.00 1.50
C SER A 72 1.08 4.88 2.88
N PHE A 73 1.88 4.81 3.93
CA PHE A 73 1.41 5.10 5.28
C PHE A 73 1.30 6.61 5.48
N ASN A 74 0.37 7.04 6.34
CA ASN A 74 0.49 8.36 6.94
C ASN A 74 1.63 8.35 7.98
N PRO A 75 2.19 9.52 8.31
CA PRO A 75 3.34 9.60 9.22
C PRO A 75 3.08 9.03 10.62
N GLN A 76 1.82 9.03 11.08
CA GLN A 76 1.43 8.46 12.37
C GLN A 76 1.17 6.94 12.32
N GLY A 77 1.21 6.29 11.15
CA GLY A 77 0.96 4.85 10.98
C GLY A 77 -0.48 4.42 11.26
N THR A 78 -1.41 5.37 11.37
CA THR A 78 -2.83 5.11 11.67
C THR A 78 -3.69 4.91 10.43
N LYS A 79 -3.20 5.30 9.26
CA LYS A 79 -3.90 5.19 7.98
C LYS A 79 -2.95 4.67 6.90
N LEU A 80 -3.50 3.83 6.03
CA LEU A 80 -2.88 3.45 4.77
C LEU A 80 -3.62 4.12 3.61
N LEU A 81 -2.88 4.50 2.58
CA LEU A 81 -3.41 4.99 1.32
C LEU A 81 -2.94 4.04 0.23
N THR A 82 -3.86 3.60 -0.62
CA THR A 82 -3.61 2.81 -1.82
C THR A 82 -4.04 3.60 -3.04
N ALA A 83 -3.31 3.46 -4.14
CA ALA A 83 -3.66 3.96 -5.47
C ALA A 83 -3.75 2.80 -6.45
N SER A 84 -4.80 2.78 -7.26
CA SER A 84 -5.11 1.65 -8.12
C SER A 84 -5.36 2.01 -9.58
N ALA A 85 -5.17 1.01 -10.43
CA ALA A 85 -5.61 1.01 -11.81
C ALA A 85 -7.15 1.12 -11.96
N ASP A 86 -7.92 0.86 -10.90
CA ASP A 86 -9.38 1.08 -10.90
C ASP A 86 -9.81 2.56 -10.83
N LYS A 87 -8.84 3.49 -10.94
CA LYS A 87 -9.04 4.94 -10.97
C LYS A 87 -9.45 5.53 -9.63
N THR A 88 -9.40 4.73 -8.57
CA THR A 88 -9.67 5.18 -7.20
C THR A 88 -8.41 5.09 -6.35
N ALA A 89 -8.35 5.95 -5.35
CA ALA A 89 -7.46 5.77 -4.22
C ALA A 89 -8.31 5.44 -2.98
N LYS A 90 -7.82 4.60 -2.09
CA LYS A 90 -8.57 4.22 -0.87
C LYS A 90 -7.74 4.47 0.37
N VAL A 91 -8.41 4.95 1.42
CA VAL A 91 -7.83 5.15 2.74
C VAL A 91 -8.32 4.04 3.65
N TRP A 92 -7.41 3.40 4.37
CA TRP A 92 -7.68 2.21 5.17
C TRP A 92 -7.22 2.39 6.60
N ASP A 93 -7.90 1.70 7.52
CA ASP A 93 -7.35 1.38 8.82
C ASP A 93 -6.46 0.12 8.70
N PRO A 94 -5.13 0.23 8.89
CA PRO A 94 -4.20 -0.90 8.72
C PRO A 94 -4.40 -2.02 9.74
N LYS A 95 -5.07 -1.76 10.88
CA LYS A 95 -5.29 -2.76 11.93
C LYS A 95 -6.52 -3.62 11.65
N SER A 96 -7.62 -2.99 11.25
CA SER A 96 -8.87 -3.68 10.96
C SER A 96 -9.01 -4.13 9.51
N GLY A 97 -8.28 -3.50 8.59
CA GLY A 97 -8.46 -3.69 7.14
C GLY A 97 -9.65 -2.96 6.55
N THR A 98 -10.32 -2.14 7.35
CA THR A 98 -11.52 -1.43 6.94
C THR A 98 -11.16 -0.31 5.97
N CYS A 99 -11.85 -0.24 4.83
CA CYS A 99 -11.82 0.92 3.96
C CYS A 99 -12.56 2.08 4.64
N LEU A 100 -11.83 3.11 5.05
CA LEU A 100 -12.36 4.31 5.69
C LEU A 100 -12.94 5.27 4.66
N GLN A 101 -12.33 5.36 3.48
CA GLN A 101 -12.76 6.28 2.43
C GLN A 101 -12.32 5.77 1.05
N THR A 102 -13.17 5.99 0.05
CA THR A 102 -12.80 5.87 -1.37
C THR A 102 -12.74 7.26 -1.99
N LEU A 103 -11.61 7.58 -2.62
CA LEU A 103 -11.32 8.84 -3.29
C LEU A 103 -11.58 8.66 -4.78
N GLU A 104 -12.73 9.14 -5.23
CA GLU A 104 -13.18 9.04 -6.62
C GLU A 104 -13.03 10.37 -7.34
N GLY A 105 -12.76 10.32 -8.64
CA GLY A 105 -12.75 11.52 -9.50
C GLY A 105 -11.70 11.49 -10.61
N HIS A 106 -10.67 10.65 -10.51
CA HIS A 106 -9.77 10.41 -11.63
C HIS A 106 -10.48 9.64 -12.75
N THR A 107 -10.15 9.94 -14.00
CA THR A 107 -10.76 9.28 -15.17
C THR A 107 -9.88 8.18 -15.75
N ASP A 108 -8.68 8.00 -15.20
CA ASP A 108 -7.71 6.98 -15.57
C ASP A 108 -6.91 6.51 -14.33
N GLU A 109 -6.08 5.48 -14.51
CA GLU A 109 -5.33 4.80 -13.44
C GLU A 109 -4.55 5.77 -12.55
N ILE A 110 -4.58 5.56 -11.23
CA ILE A 110 -3.78 6.32 -10.29
C ILE A 110 -2.46 5.59 -10.07
N PHE A 111 -1.36 6.18 -10.55
CA PHE A 111 -0.03 5.57 -10.47
C PHE A 111 0.81 6.08 -9.29
N SER A 112 0.36 7.13 -8.60
CA SER A 112 1.08 7.69 -7.46
C SER A 112 0.13 8.26 -6.41
N CYS A 113 0.49 8.07 -5.14
CA CYS A 113 -0.21 8.67 -4.02
C CYS A 113 0.73 8.89 -2.82
N ALA A 114 0.46 9.92 -2.03
CA ALA A 114 1.21 10.19 -0.80
C ALA A 114 0.38 11.01 0.20
N PHE A 115 0.68 10.83 1.48
CA PHE A 115 0.27 11.78 2.53
C PHE A 115 1.25 12.96 2.60
N ASN A 116 0.77 14.11 3.04
CA ASN A 116 1.65 15.16 3.57
C ASN A 116 2.25 14.75 4.93
N TYR A 117 3.16 15.58 5.45
CA TYR A 117 3.84 15.33 6.73
C TYR A 117 2.88 15.30 7.93
N GLU A 118 1.78 16.07 7.89
CA GLU A 118 0.80 16.05 8.98
C GLU A 118 -0.13 14.82 8.91
N GLY A 119 -0.26 14.18 7.74
CA GLY A 119 -1.13 13.02 7.53
C GLY A 119 -2.61 13.36 7.32
N ASP A 120 -2.95 14.64 7.19
CA ASP A 120 -4.32 15.14 6.99
C ASP A 120 -4.68 15.38 5.52
N THR A 121 -3.66 15.54 4.66
CA THR A 121 -3.83 15.85 3.26
C THR A 121 -3.20 14.75 2.41
N VAL A 122 -3.89 14.36 1.34
CA VAL A 122 -3.42 13.37 0.38
C VAL A 122 -3.24 14.03 -0.99
N ILE A 123 -2.21 13.60 -1.72
CA ILE A 123 -2.06 13.89 -3.15
C ILE A 123 -2.12 12.59 -3.95
N THR A 124 -2.81 12.61 -5.09
CA THR A 124 -2.85 11.52 -6.08
C THR A 124 -2.44 12.03 -7.45
N GLY A 125 -1.70 11.21 -8.20
CA GLY A 125 -1.33 11.45 -9.60
C GLY A 125 -1.83 10.33 -10.50
N SER A 126 -2.44 10.69 -11.63
CA SER A 126 -3.13 9.76 -12.52
C SER A 126 -2.70 9.91 -13.97
N LYS A 127 -2.88 8.83 -14.74
CA LYS A 127 -2.71 8.79 -16.20
C LYS A 127 -3.69 9.72 -16.94
N ASP A 128 -4.70 10.27 -16.25
CA ASP A 128 -5.58 11.31 -16.79
C ASP A 128 -4.90 12.69 -16.93
N ASN A 129 -3.59 12.76 -16.66
CA ASN A 129 -2.75 13.96 -16.69
C ASN A 129 -3.13 14.98 -15.61
N THR A 130 -3.78 14.55 -14.53
CA THR A 130 -4.13 15.41 -13.39
C THR A 130 -3.50 14.94 -12.09
N CYS A 131 -3.26 15.90 -11.21
CA CYS A 131 -3.02 15.66 -9.80
C CYS A 131 -4.22 16.17 -9.01
N ARG A 132 -4.63 15.43 -7.98
CA ARG A 132 -5.71 15.84 -7.06
C ARG A 132 -5.18 15.92 -5.63
N ILE A 133 -5.66 16.91 -4.90
CA ILE A 133 -5.39 17.10 -3.47
C ILE A 133 -6.68 16.86 -2.71
N TRP A 134 -6.62 16.05 -1.66
CA TRP A 134 -7.76 15.62 -0.85
C TRP A 134 -7.52 16.05 0.61
N ARG A 135 -8.55 16.56 1.27
CA ARG A 135 -8.55 17.04 2.66
C ARG A 135 -9.83 16.61 3.36
#